data_AF-A0A0P4V277-F1
#
_entry.id   AF-A0A0P4V277-F1
#
_cell.length_a   1.000
_cell.length_b   1.000
_cell.length_c   1.000
_cell.angle_alpha   90.00
_cell.angle_beta   90.00
_cell.angle_gamma   90.00
#
_symmetry.space_group_name_H-M   'P 1'
#
loop_
_entity.id
_entity.type
_entity.pdbx_description
1 polymer ?
#
loop_
_entity_poly.entity_id
_entity_poly.type
_entity_poly.pdbx_seq_one_letter_code
_entity_poly.pdbx_strand_id
1 'polypeptide(L)'
;MEVSTFELLVKRIAPRMALPPVQQPVARRVVQGYFLTVSNLESIDLRYRLEFRISLPDNLTQADAMTRLLEGNTVLIIDIAGANTVLTLTRVGTTGRYVSQEFIIPAQKTASIQLLPDVARFAAQDNPMLEIRGFVSLLLPRVFGGTPIENVLGRPQSPRPVRVLLNAEVRGTFLPNDFPANSASTDFDQINYSLALASGRALNELTSEPPRILVPGSPIGVEIAPGAITMTPVASETADLGAMLAGMLTNGNGASLESLNRSLSELDLPITMKKL
;
A
#
# COMPACT_ATOMS: atom_id res chain seq x y z
N MET A 1 5.62 -6.63 6.05
CA MET A 1 5.90 -8.04 5.69
C MET A 1 5.56 -8.23 4.23
N GLU A 2 6.41 -8.87 3.44
CA GLU A 2 6.06 -9.21 2.05
C GLU A 2 5.01 -10.33 2.00
N VAL A 3 4.03 -10.19 1.11
CA VAL A 3 2.89 -11.10 1.01
C VAL A 3 3.01 -11.98 -0.21
N SER A 4 3.06 -11.39 -1.40
CA SER A 4 3.15 -12.12 -2.67
C SER A 4 3.64 -11.20 -3.78
N THR A 5 3.97 -11.78 -4.93
CA THR A 5 4.00 -11.04 -6.19
C THR A 5 2.58 -10.65 -6.60
N PHE A 6 2.45 -9.75 -7.57
CA PHE A 6 1.19 -9.49 -8.26
C PHE A 6 1.44 -9.10 -9.73
N GLU A 7 0.41 -9.28 -10.54
CA GLU A 7 0.38 -8.83 -11.93
C GLU A 7 -1.01 -8.30 -12.28
N LEU A 8 -1.03 -7.11 -12.89
CA LEU A 8 -2.20 -6.54 -13.54
C LEU A 8 -1.95 -6.53 -15.05
N LEU A 9 -2.95 -6.97 -15.80
CA LEU A 9 -2.82 -7.13 -17.24
C LEU A 9 -4.11 -6.68 -17.92
N VAL A 10 -3.99 -5.82 -18.94
CA VAL A 10 -5.03 -5.63 -19.95
C VAL A 10 -4.37 -5.71 -21.31
N LYS A 11 -4.46 -6.89 -21.94
CA LYS A 11 -3.78 -7.22 -23.20
C LYS A 11 -4.57 -8.19 -24.05
N ARG A 12 -4.24 -8.26 -25.34
CA ARG A 12 -4.71 -9.35 -26.22
C ARG A 12 -3.94 -10.63 -25.92
N ILE A 13 -4.63 -11.76 -25.96
CA ILE A 13 -4.04 -13.10 -25.73
C ILE A 13 -3.35 -13.66 -26.97
N ALA A 14 -3.62 -13.08 -28.14
CA ALA A 14 -2.97 -13.42 -29.40
C ALA A 14 -2.80 -12.16 -30.28
N PRO A 15 -1.76 -12.12 -31.14
CA PRO A 15 -1.50 -10.98 -32.03
C PRO A 15 -2.56 -10.90 -33.15
N ARG A 16 -3.54 -10.01 -32.96
CA ARG A 16 -4.68 -9.82 -33.89
C ARG A 16 -4.25 -9.59 -35.35
N MET A 17 -3.24 -8.76 -35.57
CA MET A 17 -2.80 -8.39 -36.93
C MET A 17 -2.15 -9.54 -37.72
N ALA A 18 -1.72 -10.60 -37.04
CA ALA A 18 -1.08 -11.75 -37.68
C ALA A 18 -2.07 -12.89 -38.00
N LEU A 19 -3.35 -12.77 -37.62
CA LEU A 19 -4.34 -13.84 -37.75
C LEU A 19 -5.24 -13.64 -38.98
N PRO A 20 -5.50 -14.70 -39.78
CA PRO A 20 -6.55 -14.69 -40.80
C PRO A 20 -7.92 -14.30 -40.21
N PRO A 21 -8.84 -13.71 -40.99
CA PRO A 21 -10.15 -13.25 -40.51
C PRO A 21 -10.93 -14.29 -39.68
N VAL A 22 -10.88 -15.56 -40.07
CA VAL A 22 -11.60 -16.65 -39.39
C VAL A 22 -11.04 -16.96 -37.99
N GLN A 23 -9.79 -16.57 -37.70
CA GLN A 23 -9.10 -16.83 -36.43
C GLN A 23 -9.07 -15.59 -35.53
N GLN A 24 -9.54 -14.43 -36.02
CA GLN A 24 -9.63 -13.19 -35.27
C GLN A 24 -10.34 -13.33 -33.91
N PRO A 25 -11.42 -14.13 -33.75
CA PRO A 25 -12.09 -14.29 -32.46
C PRO A 25 -11.19 -14.84 -31.34
N VAL A 26 -10.11 -15.55 -31.67
CA VAL A 26 -9.16 -16.11 -30.68
C VAL A 26 -8.34 -15.00 -30.01
N ALA A 27 -8.15 -13.84 -30.65
CA ALA A 27 -7.38 -12.72 -30.11
C ALA A 27 -8.11 -11.90 -29.03
N ARG A 28 -8.88 -12.57 -28.15
CA ARG A 28 -9.62 -11.96 -27.03
C ARG A 28 -8.71 -11.14 -26.14
N ARG A 29 -9.29 -10.22 -25.37
CA ARG A 29 -8.55 -9.41 -24.40
C ARG A 29 -8.67 -10.03 -23.02
N VAL A 30 -7.56 -10.22 -22.33
CA VAL A 30 -7.56 -10.57 -20.91
C VAL A 30 -7.57 -9.29 -20.07
N VAL A 31 -8.39 -9.26 -19.03
CA VAL A 31 -8.34 -8.29 -17.93
C VAL A 31 -8.03 -9.07 -16.67
N GLN A 32 -6.91 -8.75 -16.03
CA GLN A 32 -6.41 -9.47 -14.86
C GLN A 32 -6.23 -8.53 -13.67
N GLY A 33 -6.82 -8.90 -12.55
CA GLY A 33 -6.71 -8.20 -11.27
C GLY A 33 -6.05 -9.06 -10.19
N TYR A 34 -5.52 -8.39 -9.18
CA TYR A 34 -4.94 -9.01 -7.99
C TYR A 34 -5.90 -8.95 -6.81
N PHE A 35 -6.03 -10.06 -6.09
CA PHE A 35 -6.92 -10.21 -4.95
C PHE A 35 -6.10 -10.69 -3.74
N LEU A 36 -6.30 -10.05 -2.61
CA LEU A 36 -5.70 -10.44 -1.33
C LEU A 36 -6.77 -10.53 -0.27
N THR A 37 -6.97 -11.72 0.25
CA THR A 37 -7.80 -11.95 1.43
C THR A 37 -6.94 -11.84 2.68
N VAL A 38 -7.37 -11.03 3.64
CA VAL A 38 -6.71 -10.84 4.94
C VAL A 38 -7.72 -11.09 6.05
N SER A 39 -7.47 -12.07 6.91
CA SER A 39 -8.30 -12.30 8.10
C SER A 39 -7.56 -11.86 9.35
N ASN A 40 -8.17 -10.95 10.12
CA ASN A 40 -7.70 -10.54 11.44
C ASN A 40 -8.11 -11.61 12.47
N LEU A 41 -7.15 -12.36 13.02
CA LEU A 41 -7.42 -13.41 14.01
C LEU A 41 -7.35 -12.92 15.46
N GLU A 42 -7.18 -11.61 15.67
CA GLU A 42 -7.14 -11.02 17.00
C GLU A 42 -8.54 -10.58 17.46
N SER A 43 -8.70 -10.40 18.77
CA SER A 43 -9.94 -9.93 19.40
C SER A 43 -10.06 -8.40 19.44
N ILE A 44 -9.22 -7.70 18.67
CA ILE A 44 -9.18 -6.25 18.59
C ILE A 44 -9.20 -5.82 17.12
N ASP A 45 -9.73 -4.62 16.88
CA ASP A 45 -9.67 -4.00 15.56
C ASP A 45 -8.23 -3.63 15.23
N LEU A 46 -7.79 -3.98 14.04
CA LEU A 46 -6.44 -3.72 13.57
C LEU A 46 -6.48 -2.85 12.32
N ARG A 47 -5.63 -1.84 12.34
CA ARG A 47 -5.40 -0.91 11.24
C ARG A 47 -4.24 -1.43 10.40
N TYR A 48 -4.46 -1.57 9.12
CA TYR A 48 -3.49 -2.07 8.16
C TYR A 48 -3.20 -1.03 7.09
N ARG A 49 -2.10 -1.24 6.39
CA ARG A 49 -1.73 -0.50 5.19
C ARG A 49 -1.07 -1.45 4.20
N LEU A 50 -1.35 -1.26 2.92
CA LEU A 50 -0.66 -1.97 1.86
C LEU A 50 0.44 -1.09 1.26
N GLU A 51 1.53 -1.74 0.89
CA GLU A 51 2.58 -1.15 0.07
C GLU A 51 2.74 -2.00 -1.19
N PHE A 52 2.60 -1.39 -2.36
CA PHE A 52 2.88 -2.03 -3.64
C PHE A 52 4.20 -1.50 -4.19
N ARG A 53 5.05 -2.40 -4.65
CA ARG A 53 6.30 -2.07 -5.34
C ARG A 53 6.26 -2.63 -6.74
N ILE A 54 6.28 -1.76 -7.73
CA ILE A 54 6.25 -2.12 -9.15
C ILE A 54 7.64 -1.99 -9.78
N SER A 55 7.89 -2.83 -10.77
CA SER A 55 9.06 -2.72 -11.63
C SER A 55 8.84 -1.60 -12.65
N LEU A 56 9.77 -0.64 -12.69
CA LEU A 56 9.79 0.45 -13.66
C LEU A 56 11.00 0.34 -14.57
N PRO A 57 10.89 0.75 -15.85
CA PRO A 57 12.07 0.96 -16.69
C PRO A 57 12.92 2.12 -16.14
N ASP A 58 14.23 2.07 -16.37
CA ASP A 58 15.17 3.09 -15.88
C ASP A 58 14.83 4.50 -16.40
N ASN A 59 14.32 4.60 -17.62
CA ASN A 59 13.89 5.85 -18.24
C ASN A 59 12.38 5.80 -18.52
N LEU A 60 11.60 6.21 -17.52
CA LEU A 60 10.15 6.23 -17.63
C LEU A 60 9.69 7.27 -18.66
N THR A 61 9.07 6.83 -19.75
CA THR A 61 8.43 7.73 -20.73
C THR A 61 6.98 8.02 -20.38
N GLN A 62 6.38 9.03 -21.03
CA GLN A 62 4.95 9.30 -20.88
C GLN A 62 4.07 8.10 -21.32
N ALA A 63 4.49 7.37 -22.36
CA ALA A 63 3.77 6.17 -22.81
C ALA A 63 3.84 5.05 -21.76
N ASP A 64 4.98 4.89 -21.09
CA ASP A 64 5.11 3.96 -19.97
C ASP A 64 4.24 4.37 -18.78
N ALA A 65 4.15 5.68 -18.48
CA ALA A 65 3.31 6.18 -17.40
C ALA A 65 1.83 5.77 -17.57
N MET A 66 1.34 5.72 -18.81
CA MET A 66 -0.04 5.31 -19.13
C MET A 66 -0.29 3.81 -19.07
N THR A 67 0.75 2.98 -19.00
CA THR A 67 0.63 1.51 -19.15
C THR A 67 1.34 0.70 -18.07
N ARG A 68 2.19 1.34 -17.26
CA ARG A 68 3.05 0.67 -16.27
C ARG A 68 2.93 1.23 -14.85
N LEU A 69 2.29 2.39 -14.64
CA LEU A 69 2.07 2.97 -13.31
C LEU A 69 0.72 2.54 -12.73
N LEU A 70 0.63 2.39 -11.41
CA LEU A 70 -0.66 2.16 -10.74
C LEU A 70 -1.52 3.43 -10.75
N GLU A 71 -0.89 4.60 -10.57
CA GLU A 71 -1.59 5.89 -10.54
C GLU A 71 -2.38 6.13 -11.83
N GLY A 72 -3.69 6.35 -11.67
CA GLY A 72 -4.62 6.60 -12.76
C GLY A 72 -4.97 5.38 -13.61
N ASN A 73 -4.31 4.24 -13.47
CA ASN A 73 -4.59 3.04 -14.27
C ASN A 73 -5.28 1.93 -13.49
N THR A 74 -5.41 2.08 -12.17
CA THR A 74 -5.96 1.06 -11.28
C THR A 74 -6.91 1.63 -10.25
N VAL A 75 -7.73 0.75 -9.68
CA VAL A 75 -8.59 1.02 -8.53
C VAL A 75 -8.26 0.00 -7.45
N LEU A 76 -8.03 0.49 -6.23
CA LEU A 76 -7.86 -0.34 -5.04
C LEU A 76 -9.17 -0.34 -4.26
N ILE A 77 -9.76 -1.52 -4.06
CA ILE A 77 -11.03 -1.71 -3.38
C ILE A 77 -10.81 -2.61 -2.17
N ILE A 78 -11.53 -2.33 -1.09
CA ILE A 78 -11.66 -3.22 0.05
C ILE A 78 -13.13 -3.53 0.33
N ASP A 79 -13.40 -4.79 0.64
CA ASP A 79 -14.69 -5.27 1.14
C ASP A 79 -14.46 -5.99 2.47
N ILE A 80 -15.24 -5.62 3.48
CA ILE A 80 -15.23 -6.22 4.82
C ILE A 80 -16.68 -6.56 5.18
N ALA A 81 -17.21 -7.63 4.60
CA ALA A 81 -18.57 -8.10 4.83
C ALA A 81 -19.63 -7.00 4.68
N GLY A 82 -19.50 -6.16 3.65
CA GLY A 82 -20.33 -4.97 3.49
C GLY A 82 -20.20 -4.34 2.11
N ALA A 83 -20.27 -3.00 2.07
CA ALA A 83 -20.11 -2.26 0.83
C ALA A 83 -18.62 -2.14 0.45
N ASN A 84 -18.34 -2.26 -0.85
CA ASN A 84 -17.03 -1.97 -1.41
C ASN A 84 -16.63 -0.52 -1.10
N THR A 85 -15.44 -0.36 -0.54
CA THR A 85 -14.83 0.95 -0.29
C THR A 85 -13.60 1.11 -1.19
N VAL A 86 -13.55 2.19 -1.96
CA VAL A 86 -12.37 2.54 -2.75
C VAL A 86 -11.33 3.16 -1.82
N LEU A 87 -10.11 2.62 -1.83
CA LEU A 87 -8.98 3.16 -1.08
C LEU A 87 -8.11 4.02 -1.99
N THR A 88 -7.65 5.15 -1.49
CA THR A 88 -6.62 5.94 -2.18
C THR A 88 -5.30 5.18 -2.19
N LEU A 89 -4.63 5.18 -3.34
CA LEU A 89 -3.28 4.66 -3.51
C LEU A 89 -2.37 5.81 -3.91
N THR A 90 -1.36 6.10 -3.09
CA THR A 90 -0.48 7.25 -3.28
C THR A 90 0.92 6.79 -3.68
N ARG A 91 1.46 7.32 -4.77
CA ARG A 91 2.85 7.09 -5.15
C ARG A 91 3.78 7.84 -4.19
N VAL A 92 4.83 7.17 -3.73
CA VAL A 92 5.82 7.78 -2.84
C VAL A 92 7.08 8.16 -3.63
N GLY A 93 7.22 9.46 -3.86
CA GLY A 93 8.30 10.04 -4.64
C GLY A 93 8.28 9.61 -6.11
N THR A 94 9.46 9.61 -6.74
CA THR A 94 9.63 9.16 -8.14
C THR A 94 9.80 7.65 -8.30
N THR A 95 9.83 6.89 -7.21
CA THR A 95 10.01 5.43 -7.24
C THR A 95 8.75 4.67 -7.68
N GLY A 96 8.89 3.37 -7.97
CA GLY A 96 7.77 2.45 -8.20
C GLY A 96 7.03 2.02 -6.92
N ARG A 97 7.09 2.83 -5.85
CA ARG A 97 6.50 2.51 -4.55
C ARG A 97 5.17 3.25 -4.38
N TYR A 98 4.16 2.50 -3.98
CA TYR A 98 2.80 3.00 -3.74
C TYR A 98 2.31 2.54 -2.38
N VAL A 99 1.66 3.43 -1.65
CA VAL A 99 1.15 3.16 -0.31
C VAL A 99 -0.34 3.45 -0.28
N SER A 100 -1.12 2.51 0.25
CA SER A 100 -2.56 2.70 0.40
C SER A 100 -2.88 3.67 1.54
N GLN A 101 -4.06 4.26 1.50
CA GLN A 101 -4.71 4.74 2.72
C GLN A 101 -4.78 3.59 3.74
N GLU A 102 -4.68 3.94 5.02
CA GLU A 102 -4.90 3.00 6.10
C GLU A 102 -6.37 2.57 6.17
N PHE A 103 -6.60 1.30 6.47
CA PHE A 103 -7.93 0.72 6.62
C PHE A 103 -7.98 -0.17 7.85
N ILE A 104 -9.17 -0.38 8.41
CA ILE A 104 -9.37 -1.19 9.61
C ILE A 104 -10.02 -2.50 9.22
N ILE A 105 -9.45 -3.64 9.65
CA ILE A 105 -10.14 -4.92 9.65
C ILE A 105 -10.58 -5.19 11.10
N PRO A 106 -11.89 -5.25 11.37
CA PRO A 106 -12.38 -5.49 12.71
C PRO A 106 -11.93 -6.84 13.28
N ALA A 107 -12.00 -6.96 14.61
CA ALA A 107 -11.71 -8.20 15.32
C ALA A 107 -12.45 -9.41 14.71
N GLN A 108 -11.72 -10.51 14.45
CA GLN A 108 -12.28 -11.76 13.90
C GLN A 108 -13.00 -11.59 12.55
N LYS A 109 -12.65 -10.57 11.76
CA LYS A 109 -13.20 -10.35 10.41
C LYS A 109 -12.18 -10.58 9.31
N THR A 110 -12.72 -10.79 8.12
CA THR A 110 -11.96 -11.01 6.89
C THR A 110 -12.26 -9.88 5.92
N ALA A 111 -11.20 -9.32 5.35
CA ALA A 111 -11.26 -8.37 4.26
C ALA A 111 -10.87 -9.03 2.94
N SER A 112 -11.57 -8.68 1.87
CA SER A 112 -11.11 -8.91 0.49
C SER A 112 -10.58 -7.59 -0.07
N ILE A 113 -9.32 -7.59 -0.47
CA ILE A 113 -8.66 -6.43 -1.07
C ILE A 113 -8.43 -6.73 -2.54
N GLN A 114 -8.80 -5.79 -3.40
CA GLN A 114 -8.81 -5.99 -4.85
C GLN A 114 -8.06 -4.83 -5.50
N LEU A 115 -6.97 -5.13 -6.19
CA LEU A 115 -6.27 -4.19 -7.05
C LEU A 115 -6.63 -4.53 -8.49
N LEU A 116 -7.46 -3.69 -9.10
CA LEU A 116 -8.04 -3.95 -10.42
C LEU A 116 -7.55 -2.91 -11.43
N PRO A 117 -7.34 -3.30 -12.71
CA PRO A 117 -7.23 -2.33 -13.79
C PRO A 117 -8.47 -1.44 -13.87
N ASP A 118 -8.29 -0.16 -14.18
CA ASP A 118 -9.40 0.72 -14.55
C ASP A 118 -9.90 0.33 -15.96
N VAL A 119 -10.88 -0.57 -15.99
CA VAL A 119 -11.44 -1.11 -17.24
C VAL A 119 -12.02 0.00 -18.11
N ALA A 120 -12.52 1.11 -17.55
CA ALA A 120 -13.08 2.20 -18.35
C ALA A 120 -12.02 2.84 -19.26
N ARG A 121 -10.74 2.86 -18.85
CA ARG A 121 -9.63 3.38 -19.66
C ARG A 121 -9.23 2.47 -20.81
N PHE A 122 -9.34 1.15 -20.63
CA PHE A 122 -8.78 0.17 -21.56
C PHE A 122 -9.84 -0.57 -22.40
N ALA A 123 -11.09 -0.62 -21.96
CA ALA A 123 -12.15 -1.39 -22.62
C ALA A 123 -12.45 -0.92 -24.05
N ALA A 124 -12.35 0.38 -24.32
CA ALA A 124 -12.59 0.95 -25.65
C ALA A 124 -11.36 0.91 -26.57
N GLN A 125 -10.18 0.52 -26.06
CA GLN A 125 -8.96 0.47 -26.85
C GLN A 125 -8.94 -0.80 -27.71
N ASP A 126 -8.58 -0.66 -28.99
CA ASP A 126 -8.44 -1.82 -29.88
C ASP A 126 -7.23 -2.69 -29.52
N ASN A 127 -6.16 -2.10 -29.00
CA ASN A 127 -4.99 -2.86 -28.54
C ASN A 127 -4.50 -2.35 -27.19
N PRO A 128 -5.20 -2.69 -26.09
CA PRO A 128 -4.77 -2.27 -24.76
C PRO A 128 -3.45 -2.95 -24.38
N MET A 129 -2.58 -2.22 -23.68
CA MET A 129 -1.23 -2.66 -23.35
C MET A 129 -0.87 -2.47 -21.86
N LEU A 130 -1.85 -2.46 -20.96
CA LEU A 130 -1.56 -2.35 -19.53
C LEU A 130 -0.80 -3.61 -19.06
N GLU A 131 0.35 -3.41 -18.44
CA GLU A 131 1.11 -4.47 -17.79
C GLU A 131 1.86 -3.89 -16.60
N ILE A 132 1.43 -4.28 -15.41
CA ILE A 132 2.03 -3.83 -14.15
C ILE A 132 2.37 -5.05 -13.32
N ARG A 133 3.64 -5.19 -12.98
CA ARG A 133 4.16 -6.31 -12.18
C ARG A 133 4.90 -5.78 -10.98
N GLY A 134 4.85 -6.55 -9.90
CA GLY A 134 5.47 -6.16 -8.66
C GLY A 134 5.26 -7.15 -7.54
N PHE A 135 5.43 -6.65 -6.33
CA PHE A 135 5.09 -7.36 -5.10
C PHE A 135 4.39 -6.43 -4.12
N VAL A 136 3.66 -7.03 -3.18
CA VAL A 136 2.88 -6.31 -2.18
C VAL A 136 3.30 -6.70 -0.78
N SER A 137 3.38 -5.70 0.08
CA SER A 137 3.63 -5.82 1.51
C SER A 137 2.40 -5.43 2.31
N LEU A 138 2.15 -6.17 3.40
CA LEU A 138 1.19 -5.80 4.43
C LEU A 138 1.93 -5.18 5.62
N LEU A 139 1.44 -4.03 6.07
CA LEU A 139 2.02 -3.24 7.15
C LEU A 139 0.99 -3.06 8.27
N LEU A 140 1.48 -3.06 9.52
CA LEU A 140 0.70 -2.76 10.71
C LEU A 140 1.17 -1.40 11.26
N PRO A 141 0.66 -0.27 10.75
CA PRO A 141 1.09 1.06 11.18
C PRO A 141 0.92 1.26 12.68
N ARG A 142 1.73 2.15 13.27
CA ARG A 142 1.50 2.58 14.65
C ARG A 142 0.26 3.49 14.73
N VAL A 143 -0.40 3.47 15.88
CA VAL A 143 -1.52 4.36 16.18
C VAL A 143 -1.01 5.57 16.95
N PHE A 144 -1.50 6.77 16.61
CA PHE A 144 -1.10 8.03 17.25
C PHE A 144 -2.25 8.54 18.13
N GLY A 145 -1.93 9.17 19.26
CA GLY A 145 -2.91 9.63 20.25
C GLY A 145 -2.64 9.09 21.65
N GLY A 146 -3.22 9.74 22.67
CA GLY A 146 -3.14 9.34 24.08
C GLY A 146 -2.19 10.23 24.88
N THR A 147 -0.89 10.02 24.73
CA THR A 147 0.16 10.78 25.42
C THR A 147 0.97 11.66 24.47
N PRO A 148 1.68 12.69 24.97
CA PRO A 148 2.56 13.52 24.14
C PRO A 148 3.61 12.71 23.36
N ILE A 149 4.15 11.64 23.97
CA ILE A 149 5.14 10.80 23.31
C ILE A 149 4.52 9.90 22.23
N GLU A 150 3.29 9.41 22.44
CA GLU A 150 2.56 8.63 21.43
C GLU A 150 2.11 9.49 20.24
N ASN A 151 1.87 10.79 20.45
CA ASN A 151 1.60 11.72 19.34
C ASN A 151 2.81 11.90 18.41
N VAL A 152 4.04 11.68 18.92
CA VAL A 152 5.27 11.85 18.14
C VAL A 152 5.77 10.51 17.60
N LEU A 153 5.82 9.47 18.44
CA LEU A 153 6.43 8.18 18.09
C LEU A 153 5.40 7.11 17.69
N GLY A 154 4.11 7.35 17.94
CA GLY A 154 3.05 6.35 17.86
C GLY A 154 3.15 5.29 18.96
N ARG A 155 2.09 4.50 19.12
CA ARG A 155 2.04 3.29 19.94
C ARG A 155 1.89 2.07 19.03
N PRO A 156 2.53 0.93 19.35
CA PRO A 156 2.18 -0.33 18.69
C PRO A 156 0.71 -0.65 18.93
N GLN A 157 0.06 -1.24 17.92
CA GLN A 157 -1.34 -1.67 18.03
C GLN A 157 -1.51 -2.89 18.95
N SER A 158 -0.47 -3.71 19.07
CA SER A 158 -0.42 -4.89 19.93
C SER A 158 0.99 -5.03 20.53
N PRO A 159 1.11 -5.45 21.80
CA PRO A 159 2.41 -5.71 22.44
C PRO A 159 3.10 -6.99 21.92
N ARG A 160 2.38 -7.82 21.18
CA ARG A 160 2.89 -9.05 20.55
C ARG A 160 2.58 -9.05 19.04
N PRO A 161 3.29 -9.85 18.22
CA PRO A 161 2.91 -10.07 16.84
C PRO A 161 1.43 -10.50 16.74
N VAL A 162 0.71 -9.91 15.78
CA VAL A 162 -0.70 -10.23 15.51
C VAL A 162 -0.79 -11.31 14.46
N ARG A 163 -1.74 -12.23 14.59
CA ARG A 163 -1.91 -13.34 13.66
C ARG A 163 -2.91 -12.98 12.57
N VAL A 164 -2.54 -13.29 11.33
CA VAL A 164 -3.38 -13.09 10.15
C VAL A 164 -3.38 -14.31 9.25
N LEU A 165 -4.53 -14.64 8.66
CA LEU A 165 -4.58 -15.56 7.51
C LEU A 165 -4.55 -14.75 6.23
N LEU A 166 -3.67 -15.16 5.31
CA LEU A 166 -3.52 -14.55 4.00
C LEU A 166 -3.87 -15.57 2.92
N ASN A 167 -4.52 -15.10 1.86
CA ASN A 167 -4.65 -15.82 0.59
C ASN A 167 -4.55 -14.81 -0.55
N ALA A 168 -3.54 -14.97 -1.41
CA ALA A 168 -3.33 -14.12 -2.56
C ALA A 168 -3.79 -14.86 -3.82
N GLU A 169 -4.47 -14.16 -4.71
CA GLU A 169 -5.06 -14.73 -5.92
C GLU A 169 -4.92 -13.77 -7.09
N VAL A 170 -4.91 -14.34 -8.29
CA VAL A 170 -5.13 -13.61 -9.52
C VAL A 170 -6.46 -14.05 -10.09
N ARG A 171 -7.28 -13.07 -10.48
CA ARG A 171 -8.52 -13.35 -11.21
C ARG A 171 -8.49 -12.62 -12.55
N GLY A 172 -8.76 -13.38 -13.60
CA GLY A 172 -8.77 -12.92 -14.98
C GLY A 172 -10.15 -13.10 -15.61
N THR A 173 -10.49 -12.22 -16.53
CA THR A 173 -11.65 -12.36 -17.41
C THR A 173 -11.22 -12.13 -18.85
N PHE A 174 -11.72 -12.95 -19.77
CA PHE A 174 -11.52 -12.76 -21.20
C PHE A 174 -12.70 -11.99 -21.78
N LEU A 175 -12.41 -10.81 -22.32
CA LEU A 175 -13.37 -9.97 -23.01
C LEU A 175 -13.36 -10.30 -24.51
N PRO A 176 -14.55 -10.48 -25.11
CA PRO A 176 -14.72 -10.53 -26.56
C PRO A 176 -14.12 -9.31 -27.27
N ASN A 177 -13.80 -9.47 -28.56
CA ASN A 177 -13.21 -8.42 -29.38
C ASN A 177 -14.16 -7.24 -29.65
N ASP A 178 -15.46 -7.49 -29.60
CA ASP A 178 -16.54 -6.54 -29.84
C ASP A 178 -17.03 -5.85 -28.57
N PHE A 179 -16.49 -6.18 -27.38
CA PHE A 179 -16.77 -5.44 -26.15
C PHE A 179 -16.13 -4.03 -26.19
N PRO A 180 -16.76 -2.98 -25.63
CA PRO A 180 -18.10 -2.92 -25.06
C PRO A 180 -19.21 -2.66 -26.08
N ALA A 181 -18.90 -2.55 -27.37
CA ALA A 181 -19.87 -2.17 -28.42
C ALA A 181 -21.02 -3.17 -28.58
N ASN A 182 -20.79 -4.45 -28.26
CA ASN A 182 -21.81 -5.47 -28.21
C ASN A 182 -21.89 -6.11 -26.81
N SER A 183 -22.66 -5.49 -25.93
CA SER A 183 -22.88 -5.98 -24.56
C SER A 183 -23.72 -7.27 -24.49
N ALA A 184 -24.32 -7.71 -25.60
CA ALA A 184 -25.03 -8.99 -25.69
C ALA A 184 -24.08 -10.19 -25.94
N SER A 185 -22.81 -9.92 -26.23
CA SER A 185 -21.74 -10.92 -26.26
C SER A 185 -21.43 -11.35 -24.82
N THR A 186 -22.14 -12.35 -24.31
CA THR A 186 -22.08 -12.81 -22.91
C THR A 186 -20.97 -13.83 -22.63
N ASP A 187 -20.06 -14.06 -23.58
CA ASP A 187 -18.99 -15.06 -23.44
C ASP A 187 -17.81 -14.49 -22.63
N PHE A 188 -18.03 -14.33 -21.33
CA PHE A 188 -16.99 -13.96 -20.37
C PHE A 188 -16.43 -15.22 -19.70
N ASP A 189 -15.34 -15.73 -20.25
CA ASP A 189 -14.55 -16.75 -19.58
C ASP A 189 -13.79 -16.13 -18.40
N GLN A 190 -13.72 -16.86 -17.29
CA GLN A 190 -12.99 -16.44 -16.10
C GLN A 190 -11.93 -17.46 -15.71
N ILE A 191 -10.82 -16.96 -15.17
CA ILE A 191 -9.77 -17.79 -14.56
C ILE A 191 -9.48 -17.25 -13.16
N ASN A 192 -9.20 -18.15 -12.23
CA ASN A 192 -8.70 -17.81 -10.90
C ASN A 192 -7.63 -18.82 -10.52
N TYR A 193 -6.53 -18.35 -9.97
CA TYR A 193 -5.51 -19.18 -9.35
C TYR A 193 -4.86 -18.47 -8.16
N SER A 194 -4.50 -19.26 -7.15
CA SER A 194 -3.78 -18.76 -5.99
C SER A 194 -2.32 -18.45 -6.34
N LEU A 195 -1.79 -17.42 -5.70
CA LEU A 195 -0.39 -17.04 -5.73
C LEU A 195 0.32 -17.61 -4.51
N ALA A 196 1.59 -17.97 -4.69
CA ALA A 196 2.44 -18.35 -3.57
C ALA A 196 2.61 -17.15 -2.63
N LEU A 197 2.37 -17.39 -1.33
CA LEU A 197 2.72 -16.43 -0.30
C LEU A 197 4.23 -16.48 -0.05
N ALA A 198 4.85 -15.31 0.16
CA ALA A 198 6.28 -15.18 0.40
C ALA A 198 6.76 -15.98 1.64
N SER A 199 5.87 -16.18 2.61
CA SER A 199 6.14 -16.99 3.80
C SER A 199 5.97 -18.50 3.60
N GLY A 200 5.41 -18.94 2.47
CA GLY A 200 5.08 -20.34 2.21
C GLY A 200 3.91 -20.90 3.04
N ARG A 201 3.20 -20.06 3.81
CA ARG A 201 2.10 -20.47 4.70
C ARG A 201 0.98 -19.44 4.74
N ALA A 202 -0.26 -19.91 4.92
CA ALA A 202 -1.43 -19.03 5.05
C ALA A 202 -1.44 -18.23 6.36
N LEU A 203 -1.07 -18.87 7.48
CA LEU A 203 -0.99 -18.24 8.79
C LEU A 203 0.32 -17.48 8.96
N ASN A 204 0.23 -16.18 9.20
CA ASN A 204 1.34 -15.27 9.33
C ASN A 204 1.24 -14.43 10.60
N GLU A 205 2.37 -13.90 11.03
CA GLU A 205 2.46 -12.98 12.16
C GLU A 205 3.00 -11.64 11.68
N LEU A 206 2.41 -10.55 12.17
CA LEU A 206 2.76 -9.20 11.80
C LEU A 206 3.05 -8.37 13.04
N THR A 207 4.20 -7.71 13.06
CA THR A 207 4.56 -6.77 14.14
C THR A 207 4.22 -5.36 13.71
N SER A 208 3.87 -4.51 14.69
CA SER A 208 3.68 -3.08 14.42
C SER A 208 4.96 -2.48 13.83
N GLU A 209 4.81 -1.50 12.94
CA GLU A 209 5.95 -0.77 12.40
C GLU A 209 6.81 -0.19 13.54
N PRO A 210 8.15 -0.15 13.38
CA PRO A 210 9.01 0.50 14.36
C PRO A 210 8.67 1.98 14.47
N PRO A 211 8.92 2.62 15.63
CA PRO A 211 8.79 4.06 15.76
C PRO A 211 9.62 4.77 14.71
N ARG A 212 9.03 5.77 14.06
CA ARG A 212 9.79 6.67 13.20
C ARG A 212 10.51 7.67 14.09
N ILE A 213 11.78 7.40 14.37
CA ILE A 213 12.65 8.39 15.01
C ILE A 213 13.01 9.40 13.92
N LEU A 214 12.52 10.65 14.03
CA LEU A 214 13.15 11.76 13.31
C LEU A 214 14.57 11.86 13.82
N VAL A 215 15.54 11.34 13.07
CA VAL A 215 16.94 11.63 13.31
C VAL A 215 17.15 13.11 12.96
N PRO A 216 17.57 13.97 13.91
CA PRO A 216 17.90 15.35 13.58
C PRO A 216 19.00 15.35 12.50
N GLY A 217 18.67 15.87 11.31
CA GLY A 217 19.58 15.90 10.16
C GLY A 217 19.32 14.85 9.07
N SER A 218 18.34 13.96 9.21
CA SER A 218 17.83 13.23 8.03
C SER A 218 17.03 14.19 7.16
N PRO A 219 17.32 14.28 5.84
CA PRO A 219 16.50 15.09 4.95
C PRO A 219 15.08 14.52 5.03
N ILE A 220 14.15 15.36 5.47
CA ILE A 220 12.73 15.09 5.33
C ILE A 220 12.52 14.88 3.83
N GLY A 221 12.27 13.63 3.43
CA GLY A 221 11.88 13.29 2.07
C GLY A 221 10.47 13.78 1.79
N VAL A 222 10.25 15.10 1.87
CA VAL A 222 9.22 15.74 1.05
C VAL A 222 9.88 15.95 -0.30
N GLU A 223 9.70 15.01 -1.23
CA GLU A 223 9.99 15.28 -2.64
C GLU A 223 8.88 16.22 -3.13
N ILE A 224 9.08 17.52 -2.92
CA ILE A 224 8.22 18.56 -3.48
C ILE A 224 8.43 18.51 -4.99
N ALA A 225 7.35 18.32 -5.74
CA ALA A 225 7.37 18.37 -7.19
C ALA A 225 8.09 19.65 -7.68
N PRO A 226 8.97 19.58 -8.70
CA PRO A 226 9.69 20.76 -9.15
C PRO A 226 8.69 21.78 -9.71
N GLY A 227 8.52 22.90 -8.98
CA GLY A 227 7.73 24.04 -9.44
C GLY A 227 6.80 24.69 -8.42
N ALA A 228 6.61 24.14 -7.22
CA ALA A 228 5.74 24.75 -6.22
C ALA A 228 6.54 25.27 -5.01
N ILE A 229 6.33 26.56 -4.75
CA ILE A 229 6.65 27.34 -3.55
C ILE A 229 8.04 27.99 -3.52
N THR A 230 8.06 29.27 -3.87
CA THR A 230 9.05 30.25 -3.38
C THR A 230 8.76 30.48 -1.89
N MET A 231 9.60 29.95 -0.99
CA MET A 231 9.60 30.37 0.42
C MET A 231 10.91 31.09 0.74
N THR A 232 10.79 32.38 1.02
CA THR A 232 11.74 33.14 1.82
C THR A 232 11.89 32.45 3.19
N PRO A 233 13.11 32.25 3.71
CA PRO A 233 13.30 31.52 4.95
C PRO A 233 12.85 32.38 6.14
N VAL A 234 11.85 31.91 6.89
CA VAL A 234 11.55 32.40 8.25
C VAL A 234 12.21 31.46 9.24
N ALA A 235 13.20 31.97 9.95
CA ALA A 235 14.16 31.20 10.74
C ALA A 235 13.67 30.75 12.14
N SER A 236 12.42 30.33 12.32
CA SER A 236 11.86 30.14 13.69
C SER A 236 11.42 28.73 14.10
N GLU A 237 11.30 27.73 13.21
CA GLU A 237 10.67 26.45 13.60
C GLU A 237 11.62 25.41 14.24
N THR A 238 12.94 25.57 14.14
CA THR A 238 13.92 24.65 14.77
C THR A 238 14.24 25.01 16.23
N ALA A 239 14.00 26.25 16.64
CA ALA A 239 14.23 26.71 18.01
C ALA A 239 13.16 26.20 18.99
N ASP A 240 11.92 26.01 18.52
CA ASP A 240 10.79 25.65 19.38
C ASP A 240 10.81 24.20 19.86
N LEU A 241 11.28 23.23 19.06
CA LEU A 241 11.32 21.83 19.48
C LEU A 241 12.43 21.56 20.51
N GLY A 242 13.59 22.21 20.34
CA GLY A 242 14.68 22.17 21.32
C GLY A 242 14.29 22.85 22.63
N ALA A 243 13.58 23.97 22.56
CA ALA A 243 13.02 24.65 23.72
C ALA A 243 11.88 23.85 24.39
N MET A 244 11.09 23.10 23.63
CA MET A 244 10.02 22.25 24.15
C MET A 244 10.57 21.00 24.86
N LEU A 245 11.60 20.36 24.29
CA LEU A 245 12.30 19.23 24.92
C LEU A 245 13.11 19.68 26.15
N ALA A 246 13.76 20.85 26.08
CA ALA A 246 14.42 21.47 27.23
C ALA A 246 13.40 21.95 28.29
N GLY A 247 12.22 22.40 27.89
CA GLY A 247 11.11 22.77 28.76
C GLY A 247 10.54 21.58 29.53
N MET A 248 10.47 20.40 28.91
CA MET A 248 10.12 19.15 29.59
C MET A 248 11.19 18.70 30.60
N LEU A 249 12.45 19.06 30.40
CA LEU A 249 13.56 18.77 31.32
C LEU A 249 13.69 19.80 32.47
N THR A 250 13.12 20.99 32.32
CA THR A 250 13.31 22.11 33.26
C THR A 250 12.07 22.48 34.06
N ASN A 251 10.86 22.05 33.64
CA ASN A 251 9.63 22.26 34.41
C ASN A 251 9.49 21.24 35.56
N GLY A 252 10.32 21.42 36.58
CA GLY A 252 9.86 21.71 37.94
C GLY A 252 8.95 20.72 38.69
N ASN A 253 8.70 19.50 38.21
CA ASN A 253 8.00 18.47 38.99
C ASN A 253 8.54 17.07 38.67
N GLY A 254 9.74 16.76 39.17
CA GLY A 254 10.15 15.41 39.59
C GLY A 254 10.01 14.23 38.62
N ALA A 255 9.67 14.41 37.35
CA ALA A 255 9.70 13.37 36.34
C ALA A 255 11.16 13.11 36.00
N SER A 256 11.82 12.34 36.87
CA SER A 256 13.23 11.99 36.77
C SER A 256 13.52 11.37 35.41
N LEU A 257 14.76 11.47 34.94
CA LEU A 257 15.28 10.73 33.78
C LEU A 257 14.89 9.23 33.81
N GLU A 258 14.59 8.69 34.99
CA GLU A 258 14.10 7.33 35.20
C GLU A 258 12.66 7.14 34.71
N SER A 259 11.77 8.13 34.85
CA SER A 259 10.42 8.08 34.28
C SER A 259 10.46 8.04 32.76
N LEU A 260 11.36 8.82 32.16
CA LEU A 260 11.57 8.84 30.72
C LEU A 260 12.23 7.55 30.23
N ASN A 261 13.28 7.07 30.90
CA ASN A 261 13.90 5.78 30.62
C ASN A 261 12.89 4.62 30.79
N ARG A 262 11.97 4.72 31.75
CA ARG A 262 10.87 3.76 31.93
C ARG A 262 9.91 3.79 30.75
N SER A 263 9.45 4.96 30.32
CA SER A 263 8.58 5.07 29.14
C SER A 263 9.25 4.63 27.85
N LEU A 264 10.56 4.86 27.69
CA LEU A 264 11.33 4.36 26.55
C LEU A 264 11.47 2.82 26.59
N SER A 265 11.67 2.25 27.78
CA SER A 265 11.70 0.79 28.00
C SER A 265 10.34 0.13 27.75
N GLU A 266 9.24 0.76 28.17
CA GLU A 266 7.86 0.31 27.90
C GLU A 266 7.52 0.31 26.39
N LEU A 267 8.24 1.11 25.60
CA LEU A 267 8.11 1.18 24.14
C LEU A 267 9.12 0.26 23.40
N ASP A 268 9.85 -0.58 24.14
CA ASP A 268 10.87 -1.52 23.64
C ASP A 268 11.98 -0.82 22.82
N LEU A 269 12.31 0.42 23.21
CA LEU A 269 13.36 1.22 22.58
C LEU A 269 14.66 1.07 23.38
N PRO A 270 15.78 0.60 22.77
CA PRO A 270 17.03 0.37 23.49
C PRO A 270 17.84 1.67 23.66
N ILE A 271 17.21 2.71 24.20
CA ILE A 271 17.82 4.02 24.45
C ILE A 271 17.78 4.28 25.95
N THR A 272 18.95 4.55 26.54
CA THR A 272 19.07 4.91 27.96
C THR A 272 19.78 6.25 28.08
N MET A 273 19.12 7.24 28.67
CA MET A 273 19.72 8.55 28.91
C MET A 273 20.34 8.60 30.32
N LYS A 274 21.58 9.08 30.41
CA LYS A 274 22.31 9.31 31.66
C LYS A 274 22.67 10.79 31.77
N LYS A 275 22.62 11.32 32.99
CA LYS A 275 23.15 12.65 33.28
C LYS A 275 24.69 12.57 33.23
N LEU A 276 25.30 13.42 32.41
CA LEU A 276 26.76 13.60 32.38
C LEU A 276 27.23 14.38 33.61
#